data_AF-A0A348XNK4-F1
#
_entry.id   AF-A0A348XNK4-F1
#
_cell.length_a   1.000
_cell.length_b   1.000
_cell.length_c   1.000
_cell.angle_alpha   90.00
_cell.angle_beta   90.00
_cell.angle_gamma   90.00
#
_symmetry.space_group_name_H-M   'P 1'
#
loop_
_entity.id
_entity.type
_entity.pdbx_description
1 polymer ?
#
loop_
_entity_poly.entity_id
_entity_poly.type
_entity_poly.pdbx_seq_one_letter_code
_entity_poly.pdbx_strand_id
1 'polypeptide(L)'
;MPTPTSGQGPWESLAALLDPKAPLTSRLRGLRLYAGFLLLLQGGALLLLAWLLPRAAHPFLWALALAGGVWLFAQAEAASRTEESLAPLLAVGLGAALFFFLGVMGLLLWPWGFLLLLLGALGFAHSWRRSERILLGRNKA
;
A
#
# COMPACT_ATOMS: atom_id res chain seq x y z
N MET A 1 13.20 -3.95 40.89
CA MET A 1 13.24 -4.23 39.43
C MET A 1 12.05 -3.52 38.79
N PRO A 2 12.25 -2.48 37.97
CA PRO A 2 11.13 -1.87 37.27
C PRO A 2 10.63 -2.83 36.18
N THR A 3 9.32 -3.05 36.15
CA THR A 3 8.59 -3.80 35.13
C THR A 3 8.74 -3.07 33.78
N PRO A 4 9.06 -3.76 32.67
CA PRO A 4 9.06 -3.11 31.37
C PRO A 4 7.64 -2.66 31.08
N THR A 5 7.49 -1.35 30.99
CA THR A 5 6.32 -0.61 30.55
C THR A 5 5.71 -1.27 29.32
N SER A 6 4.41 -1.53 29.40
CA SER A 6 3.49 -1.78 28.29
C SER A 6 3.80 -0.82 27.13
N GLY A 7 4.53 -1.30 26.13
CA GLY A 7 5.05 -0.49 25.05
C GLY A 7 3.99 -0.14 24.03
N GLN A 8 3.31 0.99 24.24
CA GLN A 8 2.40 1.56 23.26
C GLN A 8 3.14 2.25 22.10
N GLY A 9 4.33 1.76 21.74
CA GLY A 9 5.17 2.34 20.69
C GLY A 9 4.71 1.91 19.29
N PRO A 10 4.88 2.78 18.26
CA PRO A 10 4.59 2.41 16.86
C PRO A 10 5.42 1.22 16.39
N TRP A 11 6.60 1.02 16.97
CA TRP A 11 7.49 -0.11 16.67
C TRP A 11 6.98 -1.45 17.20
N GLU A 12 6.39 -1.49 18.39
CA GLU A 12 5.77 -2.71 18.94
C GLU A 12 4.53 -3.13 18.15
N SER A 13 3.77 -2.16 17.63
CA SER A 13 2.63 -2.45 16.74
C SER A 13 3.10 -3.04 15.39
N LEU A 14 4.25 -2.58 14.88
CA LEU A 14 4.85 -3.12 13.65
C LEU A 14 5.46 -4.52 13.88
N ALA A 15 6.10 -4.73 15.03
CA ALA A 15 6.60 -6.05 15.44
C ALA A 15 5.45 -7.05 15.65
N ALA A 16 4.35 -6.60 16.26
CA ALA A 16 3.14 -7.40 16.43
C ALA A 16 2.53 -7.83 15.09
N LEU A 17 2.67 -7.02 14.02
CA LEU A 17 2.21 -7.39 12.68
C LEU A 17 2.94 -8.61 12.11
N LEU A 18 4.25 -8.70 12.41
CA LEU A 18 5.13 -9.81 12.01
C LEU A 18 4.96 -11.05 12.91
N ASP A 19 4.47 -10.87 14.14
CA ASP A 19 4.20 -11.97 15.06
C ASP A 19 2.79 -12.57 14.84
N PRO A 20 2.68 -13.82 14.37
CA PRO A 20 1.38 -14.48 14.19
C PRO A 20 0.62 -14.70 15.51
N LYS A 21 1.28 -14.67 16.67
CA LYS A 21 0.69 -14.87 17.99
C LYS A 21 0.20 -13.57 18.66
N ALA A 22 0.48 -12.41 18.07
CA ALA A 22 0.08 -11.13 18.63
C ALA A 22 -1.43 -10.88 18.53
N PRO A 23 -2.02 -10.11 19.48
CA PRO A 23 -3.43 -9.79 19.47
C PRO A 23 -3.85 -9.03 18.20
N LEU A 24 -5.03 -9.41 17.67
CA LEU A 24 -5.60 -8.93 16.41
C LEU A 24 -5.65 -7.40 16.28
N THR A 25 -6.00 -6.72 17.38
CA THR A 25 -6.07 -5.26 17.45
C THR A 25 -4.70 -4.62 17.23
N SER A 26 -3.62 -5.22 17.77
CA SER A 26 -2.24 -4.77 17.55
C SER A 26 -1.78 -5.05 16.12
N ARG A 27 -2.15 -6.19 15.52
CA ARG A 27 -1.86 -6.51 14.11
C ARG A 27 -2.55 -5.54 13.16
N LEU A 28 -3.83 -5.25 13.37
CA LEU A 28 -4.54 -4.25 12.56
C LEU A 28 -3.91 -2.87 12.72
N ARG A 29 -3.56 -2.47 13.95
CA ARG A 29 -2.90 -1.19 14.20
C ARG A 29 -1.54 -1.10 13.49
N GLY A 30 -0.76 -2.18 13.53
CA GLY A 30 0.50 -2.31 12.79
C GLY A 30 0.31 -2.18 11.28
N LEU A 31 -0.72 -2.82 10.72
CA LEU A 31 -1.02 -2.74 9.29
C LEU A 31 -1.40 -1.31 8.90
N ARG A 32 -2.23 -0.65 9.73
CA ARG A 32 -2.63 0.75 9.50
C ARG A 32 -1.46 1.71 9.58
N LEU A 33 -0.56 1.52 10.55
CA LEU A 33 0.66 2.31 10.67
C LEU A 33 1.57 2.09 9.47
N TYR A 34 1.82 0.84 9.08
CA TYR A 34 2.64 0.49 7.93
C TYR A 34 2.09 1.11 6.64
N ALA A 35 0.81 0.94 6.40
CA ALA A 35 0.18 1.39 5.18
C ALA A 35 0.03 2.92 5.16
N GLY A 36 -0.25 3.56 6.30
CA GLY A 36 -0.23 5.02 6.43
C GLY A 36 1.16 5.60 6.20
N PHE A 37 2.20 4.95 6.73
CA PHE A 37 3.60 5.32 6.49
C PHE A 37 3.97 5.21 5.00
N LEU A 38 3.57 4.13 4.34
CA LEU A 38 3.79 3.96 2.89
C LEU A 38 3.07 5.05 2.08
N LEU A 39 1.83 5.37 2.43
CA LEU A 39 1.08 6.42 1.74
C LEU A 39 1.74 7.79 1.93
N LEU A 40 2.20 8.11 3.14
CA LEU A 40 2.89 9.37 3.42
C LEU A 40 4.22 9.45 2.67
N LEU A 41 5.02 8.38 2.70
CA LEU A 41 6.32 8.30 2.04
C LEU A 41 6.17 8.45 0.52
N GLN A 42 5.25 7.69 -0.08
CA GLN A 42 5.03 7.73 -1.52
C GLN A 42 4.32 9.01 -1.97
N GLY A 43 3.36 9.51 -1.19
CA GLY A 43 2.72 10.80 -1.45
C GLY A 43 3.71 11.96 -1.38
N GLY A 44 4.60 11.96 -0.39
CA GLY A 44 5.68 12.93 -0.28
C GLY A 44 6.67 12.86 -1.45
N ALA A 45 7.05 11.65 -1.86
CA ALA A 45 7.88 11.44 -3.04
C ALA A 45 7.19 11.93 -4.33
N LEU A 46 5.89 11.64 -4.50
CA LEU A 46 5.10 12.15 -5.63
C LEU A 46 5.00 13.67 -5.64
N LEU A 47 4.82 14.32 -4.48
CA LEU A 47 4.85 15.78 -4.34
C LEU A 47 6.19 16.37 -4.79
N LEU A 48 7.30 15.75 -4.38
CA LEU A 48 8.63 16.18 -4.78
C LEU A 48 8.86 15.97 -6.29
N LEU A 49 8.42 14.84 -6.82
CA LEU A 49 8.47 14.55 -8.26
C LEU A 49 7.55 15.47 -9.06
N ALA A 50 6.41 15.90 -8.52
CA ALA A 50 5.50 16.82 -9.22
C ALA A 50 6.17 18.16 -9.57
N TRP A 51 7.14 18.59 -8.77
CA TRP A 51 7.96 19.77 -9.04
C TRP A 51 9.09 19.50 -10.04
N LEU A 52 9.67 18.30 -9.99
CA LEU A 52 10.90 17.96 -10.74
C LEU A 52 10.62 17.33 -12.12
N LEU A 53 9.49 16.63 -12.30
CA LEU A 53 9.23 15.84 -13.50
C LEU A 53 8.81 16.71 -14.69
N PRO A 54 9.49 16.57 -15.85
CA PRO A 54 9.02 17.18 -17.09
C PRO A 54 7.72 16.51 -17.55
N ARG A 55 6.77 17.32 -18.00
CA ARG A 55 5.48 16.83 -18.51
C ARG A 55 5.66 16.25 -19.90
N ALA A 56 5.15 15.04 -20.12
CA ALA A 56 5.29 14.33 -21.37
C ALA A 56 3.97 13.65 -21.72
N ALA A 57 3.28 14.16 -22.73
CA ALA A 57 2.01 13.60 -23.22
C ALA A 57 2.26 12.58 -24.34
N HIS A 58 2.91 11.45 -24.02
CA HIS A 58 3.13 10.37 -24.98
C HIS A 58 2.08 9.25 -24.83
N PRO A 59 1.48 8.77 -25.94
CA PRO A 59 0.47 7.70 -25.89
C PRO A 59 1.05 6.37 -25.37
N PHE A 60 2.35 6.14 -25.56
CA PHE A 60 3.02 4.96 -25.03
C PHE A 60 3.06 4.94 -23.49
N LEU A 61 3.10 6.11 -22.84
CA LEU A 61 3.01 6.21 -21.38
C LEU A 61 1.63 5.78 -20.89
N TRP A 62 0.56 6.09 -21.62
CA TRP A 62 -0.78 5.59 -21.27
C TRP A 62 -0.86 4.06 -21.34
N ALA A 63 -0.33 3.47 -22.41
CA ALA A 63 -0.29 2.01 -22.55
C ALA A 63 0.52 1.36 -21.41
N LEU A 64 1.67 1.95 -21.07
CA LEU A 64 2.51 1.47 -19.98
C LEU A 64 1.84 1.63 -18.61
N ALA A 65 1.15 2.75 -18.38
CA ALA A 65 0.41 2.99 -17.13
C ALA A 65 -0.71 1.97 -16.94
N LEU A 66 -1.47 1.68 -18.00
CA LEU A 66 -2.53 0.69 -17.96
C LEU A 66 -1.98 -0.73 -17.80
N ALA A 67 -1.01 -1.13 -18.62
CA ALA A 67 -0.42 -2.47 -18.54
C ALA A 67 0.26 -2.71 -17.19
N GLY A 68 1.11 -1.78 -16.75
CA GLY A 68 1.79 -1.86 -15.46
C GLY A 68 0.84 -1.76 -14.27
N GLY A 69 -0.19 -0.91 -14.36
CA GLY A 69 -1.21 -0.77 -13.33
C GLY A 69 -2.04 -2.03 -13.15
N VAL A 70 -2.54 -2.61 -14.26
CA VAL A 70 -3.28 -3.87 -14.23
C VAL A 70 -2.40 -5.01 -13.72
N TRP A 71 -1.14 -5.08 -14.15
CA TRP A 71 -0.18 -6.08 -13.70
C TRP A 71 0.08 -6.00 -12.20
N LEU A 72 0.36 -4.80 -11.66
CA LEU A 72 0.57 -4.58 -10.22
C LEU A 72 -0.69 -4.87 -9.41
N PHE A 73 -1.86 -4.47 -9.91
CA PHE A 73 -3.13 -4.76 -9.26
C PHE A 73 -3.39 -6.28 -9.20
N ALA A 74 -3.14 -7.00 -10.29
CA ALA A 74 -3.26 -8.45 -10.33
C ALA A 74 -2.29 -9.14 -9.35
N GLN A 75 -1.05 -8.65 -9.25
CA GLN A 75 -0.09 -9.17 -8.26
C GLN A 75 -0.52 -8.88 -6.81
N ALA A 76 -1.08 -7.69 -6.53
CA ALA A 76 -1.60 -7.35 -5.21
C ALA A 76 -2.78 -8.28 -4.83
N GLU A 77 -3.67 -8.54 -5.78
CA GLU A 77 -4.79 -9.48 -5.61
C GLU A 77 -4.29 -10.91 -5.40
N ALA A 78 -3.31 -11.38 -6.19
CA ALA A 78 -2.72 -12.70 -6.03
C ALA A 78 -2.04 -12.85 -4.65
N ALA A 79 -1.27 -11.86 -4.22
CA ALA A 79 -0.63 -11.84 -2.90
C ALA A 79 -1.64 -11.79 -1.73
N SER A 80 -2.86 -11.31 -1.97
CA SER A 80 -3.93 -11.34 -0.97
C SER A 80 -4.60 -12.70 -0.82
N ARG A 81 -4.38 -13.62 -1.77
CA ARG A 81 -4.98 -14.97 -1.79
C ARG A 81 -4.04 -16.04 -1.23
N THR A 82 -2.77 -15.73 -1.02
CA THR A 82 -1.82 -16.67 -0.42
C THR A 82 -2.10 -16.83 1.08
N GLU A 83 -1.99 -18.07 1.57
CA GLU A 83 -2.18 -18.42 2.99
C GLU A 83 -0.96 -18.08 3.86
N GLU A 84 -0.01 -17.30 3.35
CA GLU A 84 1.18 -16.92 4.11
C GLU A 84 0.85 -15.91 5.22
N SER A 85 1.60 -15.97 6.33
CA SER A 85 1.42 -15.01 7.43
C SER A 85 1.65 -13.55 6.98
N LEU A 86 2.49 -13.36 5.95
CA LEU A 86 2.91 -12.07 5.41
C LEU A 86 2.05 -11.57 4.23
N ALA A 87 1.08 -12.36 3.76
CA ALA A 87 0.19 -12.01 2.64
C ALA A 87 -0.47 -10.63 2.77
N PRO A 88 -0.99 -10.21 3.94
CA PRO A 88 -1.59 -8.87 4.11
C PRO A 88 -0.58 -7.73 3.93
N LEU A 89 0.69 -7.99 4.29
CA LEU A 89 1.78 -7.04 4.22
C LEU A 89 2.22 -6.82 2.77
N LEU A 90 2.40 -7.93 2.04
CA LEU A 90 2.72 -7.92 0.62
C LEU A 90 1.61 -7.24 -0.19
N ALA A 91 0.35 -7.60 0.06
CA ALA A 91 -0.78 -6.99 -0.65
C ALA A 91 -0.85 -5.46 -0.46
N VAL A 92 -0.61 -4.96 0.77
CA VAL A 92 -0.51 -3.52 1.04
C VAL A 92 0.70 -2.89 0.35
N GLY A 93 1.88 -3.53 0.43
CA GLY A 93 3.10 -3.03 -0.21
C GLY A 93 2.96 -2.93 -1.73
N LEU A 94 2.37 -3.94 -2.36
CA LEU A 94 2.04 -3.94 -3.79
C LEU A 94 0.97 -2.90 -4.14
N GLY A 95 -0.04 -2.72 -3.28
CA GLY A 95 -1.02 -1.65 -3.43
C GLY A 95 -0.37 -0.26 -3.37
N ALA A 96 0.63 -0.06 -2.51
CA ALA A 96 1.37 1.18 -2.45
C ALA A 96 2.22 1.33 -3.73
N ALA A 97 2.96 0.30 -4.12
CA ALA A 97 3.71 0.32 -5.39
C ALA A 97 2.82 0.69 -6.60
N LEU A 98 1.59 0.18 -6.65
CA LEU A 98 0.58 0.57 -7.63
C LEU A 98 0.23 2.06 -7.55
N PHE A 99 -0.05 2.59 -6.36
CA PHE A 99 -0.32 4.00 -6.15
C PHE A 99 0.83 4.89 -6.61
N PHE A 100 2.07 4.57 -6.21
CA PHE A 100 3.25 5.33 -6.61
C PHE A 100 3.47 5.26 -8.12
N PHE A 101 3.44 4.07 -8.72
CA PHE A 101 3.62 3.89 -10.16
C PHE A 101 2.61 4.70 -10.97
N LEU A 102 1.31 4.55 -10.66
CA LEU A 102 0.26 5.31 -11.33
C LEU A 102 0.32 6.81 -11.01
N GLY A 103 0.80 7.19 -9.83
CA GLY A 103 1.06 8.57 -9.46
C GLY A 103 2.15 9.20 -10.32
N VAL A 104 3.28 8.52 -10.50
CA VAL A 104 4.38 8.97 -11.37
C VAL A 104 3.90 9.12 -12.81
N MET A 105 3.20 8.10 -13.33
CA MET A 105 2.63 8.15 -14.68
C MET A 105 1.58 9.26 -14.81
N GLY A 106 0.78 9.48 -13.77
CA GLY A 106 -0.21 10.55 -13.72
C GLY A 106 0.41 11.96 -13.75
N LEU A 107 1.55 12.14 -13.08
CA LEU A 107 2.32 13.39 -13.12
C LEU A 107 2.95 13.62 -14.49
N LEU A 108 3.51 12.58 -15.11
CA LEU A 108 4.06 12.67 -16.47
C LEU A 108 2.98 13.06 -17.49
N LEU A 109 1.78 12.48 -17.35
CA LEU A 109 0.63 12.67 -18.25
C LEU A 109 -0.27 13.85 -17.84
N TRP A 110 0.20 14.75 -16.98
CA TRP A 110 -0.59 15.91 -16.53
C TRP A 110 -1.07 16.77 -17.73
N PRO A 111 -2.35 17.23 -17.76
CA PRO A 111 -3.35 17.17 -16.68
C PRO A 111 -4.22 15.91 -16.66
N TRP A 112 -4.37 15.20 -17.80
CA TRP A 112 -5.30 14.07 -17.89
C TRP A 112 -4.85 12.84 -17.09
N GLY A 113 -3.56 12.75 -16.77
CA GLY A 113 -3.00 11.73 -15.89
C GLY A 113 -3.52 11.76 -14.44
N PHE A 114 -4.23 12.80 -14.02
CA PHE A 114 -4.86 12.85 -12.69
C PHE A 114 -5.79 11.66 -12.42
N LEU A 115 -6.47 11.16 -13.46
CA LEU A 115 -7.31 9.97 -13.35
C LEU A 115 -6.50 8.73 -12.92
N LEU A 116 -5.26 8.58 -13.39
CA LEU A 116 -4.38 7.47 -13.00
C LEU A 116 -4.02 7.56 -11.52
N LEU A 117 -3.81 8.77 -11.01
CA LEU A 117 -3.49 9.01 -9.60
C LEU A 117 -4.68 8.63 -8.70
N LEU A 118 -5.91 8.98 -9.10
CA LEU A 118 -7.14 8.51 -8.44
C LEU A 118 -7.26 6.99 -8.50
N LEU A 119 -6.97 6.38 -9.66
CA LEU A 119 -7.04 4.94 -9.85
C LEU A 119 -6.04 4.20 -8.95
N GLY A 120 -4.82 4.73 -8.82
CA GLY A 120 -3.81 4.22 -7.90
C GLY A 120 -4.24 4.31 -6.44
N ALA A 121 -4.86 5.43 -6.04
CA ALA A 121 -5.35 5.62 -4.68
C ALA A 121 -6.50 4.65 -4.36
N LEU A 122 -7.41 4.44 -5.32
CA LEU A 122 -8.49 3.45 -5.24
C LEU A 122 -7.92 2.02 -5.11
N GLY A 123 -6.92 1.68 -5.93
CA GLY A 123 -6.24 0.38 -5.86
C GLY A 123 -5.56 0.12 -4.52
N PHE A 124 -4.86 1.12 -3.98
CA PHE A 124 -4.26 1.06 -2.65
C PHE A 124 -5.31 0.91 -1.55
N ALA A 125 -6.37 1.73 -1.56
CA ALA A 125 -7.45 1.66 -0.58
C ALA A 125 -8.17 0.31 -0.65
N HIS A 126 -8.35 -0.25 -1.84
CA HIS A 126 -8.91 -1.58 -2.03
C HIS A 126 -8.02 -2.65 -1.40
N SER A 127 -6.71 -2.62 -1.69
CA SER A 127 -5.74 -3.57 -1.15
C SER A 127 -5.66 -3.50 0.38
N TRP A 128 -5.64 -2.28 0.95
CA TRP A 128 -5.71 -2.05 2.39
C TRP A 128 -6.94 -2.70 3.02
N ARG A 129 -8.14 -2.34 2.53
CA ARG A 129 -9.41 -2.86 3.08
C ARG A 129 -9.50 -4.38 2.94
N ARG A 130 -8.86 -4.95 1.92
CA ARG A 130 -8.81 -6.39 1.73
C ARG A 130 -7.86 -7.05 2.73
N SER A 131 -6.67 -6.50 2.96
CA SER A 131 -5.73 -6.98 3.97
C SER A 131 -6.31 -6.93 5.39
N GLU A 132 -7.05 -5.88 5.74
CA GLU A 132 -7.79 -5.82 7.02
C GLU A 132 -8.83 -6.95 7.12
N ARG A 133 -9.60 -7.18 6.04
CA ARG A 133 -10.61 -8.27 6.00
C ARG A 133 -9.99 -9.66 6.12
N ILE A 134 -8.84 -9.90 5.49
CA ILE A 134 -8.12 -11.18 5.57
C ILE A 134 -7.65 -11.43 7.00
N LEU A 135 -7.09 -10.41 7.66
CA LEU A 135 -6.69 -10.52 9.07
C LEU A 135 -7.89 -10.80 9.98
N LEU A 136 -9.04 -10.14 9.75
CA LEU A 136 -10.27 -10.38 10.50
C LEU A 136 -10.89 -11.76 10.22
N GLY A 137 -10.77 -12.27 9.00
CA GLY A 137 -11.32 -13.57 8.57
C GLY A 137 -10.56 -14.78 9.10
N ARG A 138 -9.23 -14.69 9.24
CA ARG A 138 -8.35 -15.77 9.70
C ARG A 138 -8.57 -16.20 11.16
N ASN A 139 -9.36 -15.44 11.92
CA ASN A 139 -9.66 -15.73 13.32
C ASN A 139 -11.08 -16.32 13.52
N LYS A 140 -11.84 -16.49 12.43
CA LYS A 140 -13.15 -17.17 12.44
C LYS A 140 -13.09 -18.61 11.93
N ALA A 141 -11.95 -19.02 11.37
CA ALA A 141 -11.65 -20.40 10.98
C ALA A 141 -10.73 -21.01 12.04
#